data_AF-A0A258EBM0-F1
#
_entry.id   AF-A0A258EBM0-F1
#
_cell.length_a   1.000
_cell.length_b   1.000
_cell.length_c   1.000
_cell.angle_alpha   90.00
_cell.angle_beta   90.00
_cell.angle_gamma   90.00
#
_symmetry.space_group_name_H-M   'P 1'
#
loop_
_entity.id
_entity.type
_entity.pdbx_description
1 polymer ?
#
loop_
_entity_poly.entity_id
_entity_poly.type
_entity_poly.pdbx_seq_one_letter_code
_entity_poly.pdbx_strand_id
1 'polypeptide(L)'
;YTERRLIPLNIFLENCTTEEGKRAVEDYGRAILQLAQANIFPGDMLTKNFGLTRQKRVIFYDYDEIELLEHMDFREKPKPESYEQIYASEPWYEIRKNDVFPEDFKRWMIGRADLKPHFLEYHRDLFDPGYWQDLQQKIRAGELMHAYPYPEEIRFRPFEPS
;
A
#
# COMPACT_ATOMS: atom_id res chain seq x y z
N TYR A 1 0.12 -23.47 -17.72
CA TYR A 1 0.87 -22.38 -17.08
C TYR A 1 1.30 -22.87 -15.71
N THR A 2 2.60 -23.05 -15.45
CA THR A 2 3.10 -23.49 -14.14
C THR A 2 3.15 -22.27 -13.21
N GLU A 3 2.03 -21.98 -12.57
CA GLU A 3 1.93 -20.89 -11.62
C GLU A 3 2.92 -21.15 -10.46
N ARG A 4 3.77 -20.17 -10.15
CA ARG A 4 4.62 -20.24 -8.95
C ARG A 4 3.69 -20.33 -7.75
N ARG A 5 3.80 -21.40 -6.94
CA ARG A 5 2.98 -21.54 -5.72
C ARG A 5 3.21 -20.34 -4.80
N LEU A 6 2.20 -19.50 -4.65
CA LEU A 6 2.13 -18.44 -3.67
C LEU A 6 1.34 -18.92 -2.46
N ILE A 7 1.65 -18.37 -1.30
CA ILE A 7 0.82 -18.49 -0.11
C ILE A 7 0.05 -17.18 0.01
N PRO A 8 -1.29 -17.15 -0.02
CA PRO A 8 -2.05 -15.92 0.19
C PRO A 8 -1.61 -15.22 1.48
N LEU A 9 -1.39 -13.91 1.43
CA LEU A 9 -0.81 -13.15 2.53
C LEU A 9 -1.72 -13.16 3.77
N ASN A 10 -3.04 -13.09 3.59
CA ASN A 10 -3.99 -13.26 4.70
C ASN A 10 -3.80 -14.61 5.42
N ILE A 11 -3.68 -15.71 4.68
CA ILE A 11 -3.48 -17.06 5.24
C ILE A 11 -2.11 -17.17 5.93
N PHE A 12 -1.07 -16.55 5.36
CA PHE A 12 0.24 -16.49 6.01
C PHE A 12 0.17 -15.73 7.35
N LEU A 13 -0.49 -14.57 7.36
CA LEU A 13 -0.62 -13.73 8.54
C LEU A 13 -1.41 -14.40 9.67
N GLU A 14 -2.36 -15.29 9.36
CA GLU A 14 -3.09 -16.07 10.36
C GLU A 14 -2.19 -17.04 11.15
N ASN A 15 -1.16 -17.58 10.52
CA ASN A 15 -0.39 -18.71 11.05
C ASN A 15 1.05 -18.35 11.47
N CYS A 16 1.57 -17.21 11.03
CA CYS A 16 2.94 -16.81 11.30
C CYS A 16 3.16 -16.26 12.71
N THR A 17 4.41 -16.33 13.16
CA THR A 17 4.86 -15.64 14.37
C THR A 17 4.78 -14.12 14.21
N THR A 18 4.78 -13.36 15.31
CA THR A 18 4.77 -11.88 15.25
C THR A 18 5.96 -11.32 14.48
N GLU A 19 7.15 -11.90 14.63
CA GLU A 19 8.36 -11.43 13.94
C GLU A 19 8.32 -11.70 12.43
N GLU A 20 7.81 -12.86 12.01
CA GLU A 20 7.54 -13.13 10.60
C GLU A 20 6.45 -12.21 10.04
N GLY A 21 5.41 -11.96 10.84
CA GLY A 21 4.32 -11.06 10.49
C GLY A 21 4.80 -9.64 10.25
N LYS A 22 5.66 -9.09 11.12
CA LYS A 22 6.27 -7.75 10.94
C LYS A 22 6.98 -7.63 9.60
N ARG A 23 7.84 -8.59 9.27
CA ARG A 23 8.56 -8.61 7.98
C ARG A 23 7.61 -8.70 6.78
N ALA A 24 6.55 -9.49 6.89
CA ALA A 24 5.58 -9.62 5.81
C ALA A 24 4.75 -8.35 5.61
N VAL A 25 4.33 -7.67 6.69
CA VAL A 25 3.57 -6.42 6.57
C VAL A 25 4.45 -5.24 6.13
N GLU A 26 5.74 -5.25 6.46
CA GLU A 26 6.73 -4.35 5.87
C GLU A 26 6.79 -4.53 4.35
N ASP A 27 6.99 -5.76 3.86
CA ASP A 27 7.10 -6.01 2.42
C ASP A 27 5.78 -5.79 1.68
N TYR A 28 4.64 -6.05 2.32
CA TYR A 28 3.31 -5.76 1.79
C TYR A 28 3.11 -4.26 1.50
N GLY A 29 3.43 -3.38 2.44
CA GLY A 29 3.33 -1.94 2.18
C GLY A 29 4.34 -1.46 1.15
N ARG A 30 5.57 -2.01 1.15
CA ARG A 30 6.57 -1.72 0.10
C ARG A 30 6.06 -2.15 -1.27
N ALA A 31 5.40 -3.31 -1.39
CA ALA A 31 4.87 -3.80 -2.66
C ALA A 31 3.80 -2.86 -3.25
N ILE A 32 2.94 -2.29 -2.40
CA ILE A 32 1.95 -1.29 -2.82
C ILE A 32 2.65 -0.03 -3.37
N LEU A 33 3.64 0.50 -2.64
CA LEU A 33 4.38 1.68 -3.08
C LEU A 33 5.18 1.42 -4.37
N GLN A 34 5.71 0.21 -4.56
CA GLN A 34 6.39 -0.19 -5.79
C GLN A 34 5.45 -0.22 -7.00
N LEU A 35 4.21 -0.68 -6.83
CA LEU A 35 3.19 -0.60 -7.88
C LEU A 35 2.88 0.86 -8.20
N ALA A 36 2.71 1.70 -7.18
CA ALA A 36 2.45 3.12 -7.34
C ALA A 36 3.58 3.83 -8.11
N GLN A 37 4.85 3.51 -7.80
CA GLN A 37 6.02 4.02 -8.53
C GLN A 37 6.02 3.62 -10.01
N ALA A 38 5.38 2.50 -10.35
CA ALA A 38 5.17 2.05 -11.73
C ALA A 38 3.88 2.60 -12.37
N ASN A 39 3.28 3.65 -11.79
CA ASN A 39 2.00 4.24 -12.22
C ASN A 39 0.79 3.30 -12.09
N ILE A 40 0.86 2.30 -11.20
CA ILE A 40 -0.23 1.35 -10.96
C ILE A 40 -0.81 1.58 -9.57
N PHE A 41 -2.10 1.89 -9.50
CA PHE A 41 -2.87 1.88 -8.27
C PHE A 41 -3.63 0.54 -8.14
N PRO A 42 -3.46 -0.23 -7.05
CA PRO A 42 -4.05 -1.57 -6.96
C PRO A 42 -5.58 -1.61 -6.79
N GLY A 43 -6.23 -0.50 -6.42
CA GLY A 43 -7.65 -0.49 -6.05
C GLY A 43 -7.90 -1.18 -4.71
N ASP A 44 -8.23 -2.47 -4.73
CA ASP A 44 -8.43 -3.28 -3.51
C ASP A 44 -7.10 -3.79 -2.95
N MET A 45 -6.59 -3.08 -1.94
CA MET A 45 -5.33 -3.43 -1.28
C MET A 45 -5.48 -4.47 -0.17
N LEU A 46 -6.60 -5.18 0.00
CA LEU A 46 -6.75 -6.19 1.04
C LEU A 46 -5.72 -7.32 0.94
N THR A 47 -5.26 -7.84 2.08
CA THR A 47 -4.19 -8.88 2.14
C THR A 47 -4.54 -10.19 1.41
N LYS A 48 -5.82 -10.45 1.14
CA LYS A 48 -6.28 -11.58 0.30
C LYS A 48 -5.91 -11.45 -1.19
N ASN A 49 -5.53 -10.26 -1.66
CA ASN A 49 -5.15 -9.97 -3.05
C ASN A 49 -3.62 -10.00 -3.25
N PHE A 50 -2.90 -10.36 -2.18
CA PHE A 50 -1.45 -10.44 -2.14
C PHE A 50 -1.00 -11.85 -1.78
N GLY A 51 0.14 -12.27 -2.32
CA GLY A 51 0.72 -13.59 -2.08
C GLY A 51 2.19 -13.50 -1.68
N LEU A 52 2.61 -14.39 -0.79
CA LEU A 52 4.02 -14.60 -0.50
C LEU A 52 4.62 -15.64 -1.44
N THR A 53 5.74 -15.28 -2.03
CA THR A 53 6.65 -16.21 -2.70
C THR A 53 7.39 -17.10 -1.70
N ARG A 54 8.10 -18.11 -2.20
CA ARG A 54 8.97 -18.98 -1.37
C ARG A 54 10.04 -18.18 -0.62
N GLN A 55 10.53 -17.09 -1.21
CA GLN A 55 11.50 -16.17 -0.62
C GLN A 55 10.83 -15.12 0.30
N LYS A 56 9.55 -15.30 0.66
CA LYS A 56 8.78 -14.42 1.53
C LYS A 56 8.62 -12.98 1.00
N ARG A 57 8.77 -12.80 -0.33
CA ARG A 57 8.40 -11.56 -1.02
C ARG A 57 6.89 -11.50 -1.22
N VAL A 58 6.30 -10.36 -0.90
CA VAL A 58 4.89 -10.07 -1.15
C VAL A 58 4.71 -9.57 -2.58
N ILE A 59 3.75 -10.16 -3.29
CA ILE A 59 3.38 -9.77 -4.64
C ILE A 59 1.86 -9.60 -4.74
N PHE A 60 1.43 -8.65 -5.53
CA PHE A 60 0.02 -8.44 -5.88
C PHE A 60 -0.36 -9.34 -7.06
N TYR A 61 -1.57 -9.91 -7.05
CA TYR A 61 -2.03 -10.79 -8.13
C TYR A 61 -3.47 -10.57 -8.60
N ASP A 62 -4.23 -9.66 -7.98
CA ASP A 62 -5.62 -9.38 -8.35
C ASP A 62 -5.68 -8.17 -9.29
N TYR A 63 -5.77 -8.40 -10.59
CA TYR A 63 -5.66 -7.33 -11.59
C TYR A 63 -6.99 -6.69 -11.98
N ASP A 64 -8.12 -7.12 -11.40
CA ASP A 64 -9.44 -6.70 -11.87
C ASP A 64 -9.79 -5.24 -11.46
N GLU A 65 -9.18 -4.74 -10.39
CA GLU A 65 -9.46 -3.41 -9.80
C GLU A 65 -8.31 -2.40 -10.00
N ILE A 66 -7.34 -2.71 -10.87
CA ILE A 66 -6.19 -1.81 -11.06
C ILE A 66 -6.59 -0.57 -11.87
N GLU A 67 -6.02 0.57 -11.49
CA GLU A 67 -6.16 1.85 -12.20
C GLU A 67 -4.78 2.49 -12.38
N LEU A 68 -4.67 3.46 -13.29
CA LEU A 68 -3.46 4.26 -13.39
C LEU A 68 -3.38 5.24 -12.23
N LEU A 69 -2.21 5.32 -11.58
CA LEU A 69 -2.03 6.19 -10.42
C LEU A 69 -2.36 7.64 -10.77
N GLU A 70 -1.96 8.11 -11.95
CA GLU A 70 -2.21 9.46 -12.42
C GLU A 70 -3.69 9.87 -12.54
N HIS A 71 -4.61 8.89 -12.63
CA HIS A 71 -6.06 9.08 -12.71
C HIS A 71 -6.75 9.13 -11.35
N MET A 72 -6.04 8.81 -10.27
CA MET A 72 -6.58 8.83 -8.92
C MET A 72 -6.53 10.25 -8.33
N ASP A 73 -7.45 10.57 -7.43
CA ASP A 73 -7.48 11.85 -6.71
C ASP A 73 -7.23 11.60 -5.21
N PHE A 74 -5.98 11.70 -4.79
CA PHE A 74 -5.57 11.46 -3.40
C PHE A 74 -5.83 12.72 -2.56
N ARG A 75 -6.66 12.61 -1.53
CA ARG A 75 -7.14 13.76 -0.76
C ARG A 75 -7.15 13.50 0.74
N GLU A 76 -6.99 14.57 1.51
CA GLU A 76 -7.34 14.56 2.93
C GLU A 76 -8.86 14.60 3.11
N LYS A 77 -9.37 13.93 4.15
CA LYS A 77 -10.78 14.09 4.50
C LYS A 77 -11.03 15.48 5.08
N PRO A 78 -12.11 16.16 4.65
CA PRO A 78 -12.53 17.39 5.28
C PRO A 78 -12.80 17.18 6.78
N LYS A 79 -12.28 18.10 7.61
CA LYS A 79 -12.57 18.10 9.05
C LYS A 79 -13.99 18.67 9.26
N PRO A 80 -14.83 18.02 10.07
CA PRO A 80 -16.17 18.55 10.33
C PRO A 80 -16.08 19.85 11.14
N GLU A 81 -16.90 20.83 10.77
CA GLU A 81 -16.97 22.16 11.38
C GLU A 81 -18.25 22.38 12.20
N SER A 82 -19.23 21.47 12.10
CA SER A 82 -20.50 21.54 12.82
C SER A 82 -20.88 20.23 13.51
N TYR A 83 -21.76 20.30 14.51
CA TYR A 83 -22.30 19.10 15.18
C TYR A 83 -23.05 18.19 14.20
N GLU A 84 -23.81 18.76 13.26
CA GLU A 84 -24.52 18.00 12.24
C GLU A 84 -23.56 17.16 11.38
N GLN A 85 -22.40 17.73 11.01
CA GLN A 85 -21.37 17.02 10.25
C GLN A 85 -20.67 15.94 11.08
N ILE A 86 -20.44 16.16 12.38
CA ILE A 86 -19.83 15.16 13.28
C ILE A 86 -20.74 13.93 13.44
N TYR A 87 -22.05 14.15 13.57
CA TYR A 87 -23.04 13.09 13.82
C TYR A 87 -23.71 12.57 12.55
N ALA A 88 -23.28 13.00 11.37
CA ALA A 88 -23.80 12.50 10.10
C ALA A 88 -23.58 10.99 9.99
N SER A 89 -24.62 10.26 9.58
CA SER A 89 -24.57 8.79 9.38
C SER A 89 -23.79 8.39 8.13
N GLU A 90 -23.61 9.33 7.20
CA GLU A 90 -22.87 9.19 5.95
C GLU A 90 -21.89 10.37 5.80
N PRO A 91 -20.84 10.25 4.96
CA PRO A 91 -19.96 11.38 4.66
C PRO A 91 -20.76 12.61 4.22
N TRP A 92 -20.54 13.74 4.89
CA TRP A 92 -21.20 15.01 4.58
C TRP A 92 -20.57 15.76 3.38
N TYR A 93 -19.47 15.23 2.86
CA TYR A 93 -18.74 15.77 1.71
C TYR A 93 -18.91 14.85 0.49
N GLU A 94 -18.79 15.43 -0.70
CA GLU A 94 -18.83 14.69 -1.96
C GLU A 94 -17.64 13.74 -2.09
N ILE A 95 -17.91 12.48 -2.45
CA ILE A 95 -16.90 11.48 -2.80
C ILE A 95 -17.10 11.10 -4.27
N ARG A 96 -16.08 11.34 -5.09
CA ARG A 96 -16.07 10.99 -6.52
C ARG A 96 -15.48 9.60 -6.73
N LYS A 97 -15.73 9.03 -7.92
CA LYS A 97 -15.30 7.66 -8.28
C LYS A 97 -13.81 7.41 -8.01
N ASN A 98 -12.96 8.40 -8.31
CA ASN A 98 -11.50 8.26 -8.20
C ASN A 98 -10.92 8.91 -6.94
N ASP A 99 -11.77 9.44 -6.04
CA ASP A 99 -11.31 9.99 -4.77
C ASP A 99 -10.76 8.85 -3.90
N VAL A 100 -9.54 9.04 -3.38
CA VAL A 100 -8.87 8.12 -2.48
C VAL A 100 -8.48 8.88 -1.22
N PHE A 101 -8.84 8.31 -0.07
CA PHE A 101 -8.49 8.84 1.25
C PHE A 101 -7.51 7.88 1.93
N PRO A 102 -6.18 8.10 1.81
CA PRO A 102 -5.17 7.18 2.34
C PRO A 102 -5.30 6.90 3.85
N GLU A 103 -5.85 7.83 4.61
CA GLU A 103 -6.11 7.62 6.04
C GLU A 103 -7.09 6.48 6.34
N ASP A 104 -8.01 6.15 5.42
CA ASP A 104 -8.94 5.04 5.61
C ASP A 104 -8.23 3.69 5.62
N PHE A 105 -7.08 3.60 4.95
CA PHE A 105 -6.33 2.35 4.83
C PHE A 105 -5.90 1.83 6.21
N LYS A 106 -5.67 2.75 7.17
CA LYS A 106 -5.35 2.42 8.58
C LYS A 106 -6.41 1.53 9.22
N ARG A 107 -7.67 1.62 8.78
CA ARG A 107 -8.79 0.86 9.36
C ARG A 107 -8.73 -0.62 8.97
N TRP A 108 -8.45 -0.92 7.70
CA TRP A 108 -8.76 -2.22 7.09
C TRP A 108 -7.56 -3.00 6.55
N MET A 109 -6.40 -2.38 6.26
CA MET A 109 -5.26 -3.10 5.66
C MET A 109 -4.75 -4.25 6.54
N ILE A 110 -4.62 -4.02 7.85
CA ILE A 110 -4.11 -5.01 8.82
C ILE A 110 -5.11 -5.19 9.97
N GLY A 111 -5.64 -6.40 10.09
CA GLY A 111 -6.53 -6.80 11.19
C GLY A 111 -5.81 -7.32 12.44
N ARG A 112 -4.57 -7.80 12.32
CA ARG A 112 -3.79 -8.32 13.45
C ARG A 112 -3.35 -7.20 14.39
N ALA A 113 -3.87 -7.21 15.62
CA ALA A 113 -3.62 -6.17 16.61
C ALA A 113 -2.14 -6.05 17.02
N ASP A 114 -1.40 -7.16 17.02
CA ASP A 114 0.03 -7.18 17.37
C ASP A 114 0.94 -6.63 16.25
N LEU A 115 0.45 -6.61 15.01
CA LEU A 115 1.19 -6.11 13.85
C LEU A 115 0.79 -4.68 13.47
N LYS A 116 -0.44 -4.27 13.80
CA LYS A 116 -1.02 -3.01 13.36
C LYS A 116 -0.20 -1.78 13.77
N PRO A 117 0.26 -1.61 15.04
CA PRO A 117 1.07 -0.46 15.42
C PRO A 117 2.37 -0.36 14.60
N HIS A 118 3.06 -1.49 14.42
CA HIS A 118 4.28 -1.58 13.62
C HIS A 118 4.04 -1.20 12.17
N PHE A 119 2.98 -1.74 11.55
CA PHE A 119 2.63 -1.43 10.17
C PHE A 119 2.32 0.06 9.95
N LEU A 120 1.54 0.65 10.87
CA LEU A 120 1.19 2.08 10.80
C LEU A 120 2.40 2.99 10.97
N GLU A 121 3.33 2.63 11.85
CA GLU A 121 4.56 3.39 12.07
C GLU A 121 5.55 3.24 10.92
N TYR A 122 5.69 2.04 10.37
CA TYR A 122 6.65 1.74 9.32
C TYR A 122 6.25 2.37 7.97
N HIS A 123 4.95 2.36 7.64
CA HIS A 123 4.44 2.84 6.36
C HIS A 123 3.65 4.14 6.48
N ARG A 124 4.16 5.13 7.22
CA ARG A 124 3.47 6.44 7.38
C ARG A 124 3.08 7.06 6.04
N ASP A 125 3.97 6.95 5.06
CA ASP A 125 3.80 7.42 3.68
C ASP A 125 2.56 6.83 2.99
N LEU A 126 2.20 5.57 3.26
CA LEU A 126 1.00 4.96 2.67
C LEU A 126 -0.28 5.68 3.07
N PHE A 127 -0.28 6.36 4.22
CA PHE A 127 -1.46 7.02 4.78
C PHE A 127 -1.44 8.53 4.61
N ASP A 128 -0.44 9.08 3.92
CA ASP A 128 -0.29 10.49 3.67
C ASP A 128 -0.68 10.81 2.21
N PRO A 129 -1.77 11.53 1.96
CA PRO A 129 -2.13 11.92 0.59
C PRO A 129 -1.05 12.75 -0.09
N GLY A 130 -0.25 13.53 0.65
CA GLY A 130 0.86 14.31 0.09
C GLY A 130 1.91 13.42 -0.59
N TYR A 131 2.23 12.28 0.01
CA TYR A 131 3.17 11.31 -0.56
C TYR A 131 2.69 10.80 -1.93
N TRP A 132 1.41 10.44 -2.03
CA TRP A 132 0.81 9.94 -3.27
C TRP A 132 0.76 11.03 -4.35
N GLN A 133 0.41 12.26 -3.98
CA GLN A 133 0.41 13.41 -4.88
C GLN A 133 1.83 13.72 -5.41
N ASP A 134 2.85 13.68 -4.55
CA ASP A 134 4.24 13.84 -4.95
C ASP A 134 4.67 12.75 -5.94
N LEU A 135 4.22 11.51 -5.71
CA LEU A 135 4.48 10.41 -6.62
C LEU A 135 3.84 10.63 -7.99
N GLN A 136 2.57 11.08 -8.03
CA GLN A 136 1.91 11.47 -9.28
C GLN A 136 2.64 12.60 -10.00
N GLN A 137 3.16 13.59 -9.28
CA GLN A 137 3.93 14.69 -9.88
C GLN A 137 5.21 14.18 -10.55
N LYS A 138 5.96 13.29 -9.90
CA LYS A 138 7.17 12.67 -10.47
C LYS A 138 6.86 11.86 -11.73
N ILE A 139 5.77 11.08 -11.72
CA ILE A 139 5.31 10.31 -12.90
C ILE A 139 4.99 11.25 -14.06
N ARG A 140 4.22 12.32 -13.80
CA ARG A 140 3.86 13.31 -14.83
C ARG A 140 5.08 14.07 -15.36
N ALA A 141 6.12 14.24 -14.55
CA ALA A 141 7.41 14.81 -14.96
C ALA A 141 8.27 13.84 -15.79
N GLY A 142 7.82 12.59 -15.99
CA GLY A 142 8.56 11.57 -16.74
C GLY A 142 9.76 11.00 -15.98
N GLU A 143 9.82 11.17 -14.65
CA GLU A 143 10.87 10.58 -13.84
C GLU A 143 10.78 9.05 -13.88
N LEU A 144 11.85 8.41 -14.36
CA LEU A 144 11.99 6.96 -14.28
C LEU A 144 12.24 6.55 -12.83
N MET A 145 11.15 6.29 -12.11
CA MET A 145 11.22 5.71 -10.77
C MET A 145 11.50 4.22 -10.91
N HIS A 146 12.66 3.80 -10.39
CA HIS A 146 13.03 2.39 -10.42
C HIS A 146 12.13 1.58 -9.47
N ALA A 147 11.13 0.90 -10.01
CA ALA A 147 10.44 -0.17 -9.32
C ALA A 147 11.35 -1.41 -9.27
N TYR A 148 12.13 -1.54 -8.20
CA TYR A 148 13.01 -2.70 -8.04
C TYR A 148 12.23 -3.91 -7.49
N PRO A 149 12.28 -5.09 -8.14
CA PRO A 149 11.59 -6.29 -7.66
C PRO A 149 12.25 -6.92 -6.41
N TYR A 150 13.15 -6.21 -5.74
CA TYR A 150 13.94 -6.67 -4.61
C TYR A 150 14.02 -5.65 -3.46
N PRO A 151 14.18 -6.10 -2.20
CA PRO A 151 14.31 -5.20 -1.05
C PRO A 151 15.59 -4.37 -1.13
N GLU A 152 15.57 -3.20 -0.50
CA GLU A 152 16.70 -2.27 -0.49
C GLU A 152 17.97 -2.87 0.12
N GLU A 153 17.81 -3.80 1.06
CA GLU A 153 18.91 -4.51 1.73
C GLU A 153 19.79 -5.35 0.78
N ILE A 154 19.28 -5.72 -0.41
CA ILE A 154 20.04 -6.46 -1.42
C ILE A 154 20.35 -5.64 -2.68
N ARG A 155 20.06 -4.33 -2.63
CA ARG A 155 20.42 -3.41 -3.71
C ARG A 155 21.94 -3.27 -3.72
N PHE A 156 22.56 -3.55 -4.87
CA PHE A 156 23.99 -3.26 -5.09
C PHE A 156 24.23 -1.77 -4.83
N ARG A 157 25.00 -1.45 -3.79
CA ARG A 157 25.48 -0.09 -3.51
C ARG A 157 26.73 0.11 -4.37
N PRO A 158 26.70 0.98 -5.41
CA PRO A 158 27.83 1.12 -6.33
C PRO A 158 29.08 1.77 -5.70
N PHE A 159 29.02 2.21 -4.44
CA PHE A 159 30.00 3.10 -3.82
C PHE A 159 30.55 2.64 -2.45
N GLU A 160 30.34 1.39 -2.03
CA GLU A 160 31.07 0.85 -0.87
C GLU A 160 32.38 0.20 -1.35
N PRO A 161 33.57 0.70 -0.96
CA PRO A 161 34.81 -0.01 -1.23
C PRO A 161 34.89 -1.27 -0.36
N SER A 162 35.30 -2.36 -1.01
CA SER A 162 35.53 -3.71 -0.44
C SER A 162 36.53 -3.74 0.71
#